data_AF-A0A1M7RFL3-F1
#
_entry.id   AF-A0A1M7RFL3-F1
#
_cell.length_a   1.000
_cell.length_b   1.000
_cell.length_c   1.000
_cell.angle_alpha   90.00
_cell.angle_beta   90.00
_cell.angle_gamma   90.00
#
_symmetry.space_group_name_H-M   'P 1'
#
loop_
_entity.id
_entity.type
_entity.pdbx_description
1 polymer ?
#
loop_
_entity_poly.entity_id
_entity_poly.type
_entity_poly.pdbx_seq_one_letter_code
_entity_poly.pdbx_strand_id
1 'polypeptide(L)'
;MNERVTGAAYAAGWKLVRVLPERPVRALFEGGAGWMAGRGGASVRRLAANLRRVVGPEMSDADLADLTKRGLQSYARYWYEAFRMPEWSHAEIERRFVLENVEELDRAVAAGRGVVVALPHAGNWDLAGAWATLHGVPVTTVAERLKPEDLYQRFLSFRRALGMEILPLTGASRPPLDVLTERVRAGRVAVLLSERDLSARGIEVDFFGERTKMPAGPAVLALRTGAPLFGLALWNDGPVTRARLIGPIETGPGSAVVRGEAVTPGLPAPQAAAQADAEQPAAAGAVATVAADEQPDATPTKVHANGGTSDGGDRSGGDAPHSVKIEDGHRDAARVAAVTQRVADALAEGIAEHPVDWHMLQPLWLADLPPRRRRRTAD
;
A
#
# COMPACT_ATOMS: atom_id res chain seq x y z
N MET A 1 2.68 24.41 10.92
CA MET A 1 1.22 24.66 11.03
C MET A 1 0.71 23.88 12.24
N ASN A 2 -0.21 24.41 13.04
CA ASN A 2 -0.59 23.77 14.32
C ASN A 2 -1.34 22.45 14.05
N GLU A 3 -0.94 21.32 14.66
CA GLU A 3 -1.51 19.97 14.40
C GLU A 3 -3.04 19.94 14.49
N ARG A 4 -3.61 20.75 15.39
CA ARG A 4 -5.07 20.89 15.55
C ARG A 4 -5.76 21.55 14.36
N VAL A 5 -5.10 22.51 13.70
CA VAL A 5 -5.63 23.20 12.51
C VAL A 5 -5.59 22.28 11.31
N THR A 6 -4.50 21.53 11.13
CA THR A 6 -4.40 20.49 10.09
C THR A 6 -5.46 19.40 10.29
N GLY A 7 -5.64 18.89 11.52
CA GLY A 7 -6.65 17.88 11.84
C GLY A 7 -8.10 18.35 11.63
N ALA A 8 -8.39 19.64 11.90
CA ALA A 8 -9.69 20.26 11.66
C ALA A 8 -9.96 20.51 10.16
N ALA A 9 -8.97 21.01 9.42
CA ALA A 9 -9.06 21.19 7.98
C ALA A 9 -9.27 19.85 7.26
N TYR A 10 -8.56 18.82 7.70
CA TYR A 10 -8.75 17.45 7.22
C TYR A 10 -10.16 16.92 7.54
N ALA A 11 -10.68 17.17 8.75
CA ALA A 11 -12.04 16.78 9.12
C ALA A 11 -13.11 17.46 8.26
N ALA A 12 -12.94 18.76 8.00
CA ALA A 12 -13.86 19.54 7.20
C ALA A 12 -13.80 19.12 5.73
N GLY A 13 -12.60 18.93 5.17
CA GLY A 13 -12.39 18.40 3.83
C GLY A 13 -13.01 17.02 3.64
N TRP A 14 -12.82 16.11 4.61
CA TRP A 14 -13.44 14.79 4.59
C TRP A 14 -14.96 14.88 4.55
N LYS A 15 -15.59 15.67 5.44
CA LYS A 15 -17.04 15.85 5.46
C LYS A 15 -17.57 16.45 4.15
N LEU A 16 -16.85 17.41 3.58
CA LEU A 16 -17.25 18.08 2.35
C LEU A 16 -17.18 17.15 1.14
N VAL A 17 -16.11 16.38 1.00
CA VAL A 17 -15.93 15.42 -0.09
C VAL A 17 -17.03 14.34 -0.11
N ARG A 18 -17.55 13.96 1.07
CA ARG A 18 -18.65 13.00 1.19
C ARG A 18 -19.96 13.47 0.57
N VAL A 19 -20.31 14.74 0.78
CA VAL A 19 -21.65 15.26 0.44
C VAL A 19 -21.71 15.94 -0.92
N LEU A 20 -20.57 16.40 -1.45
CA LEU A 20 -20.52 17.07 -2.74
C LEU A 20 -20.72 16.07 -3.91
N PRO A 21 -21.27 16.54 -5.05
CA PRO A 21 -21.37 15.73 -6.26
C PRO A 21 -19.99 15.21 -6.71
N GLU A 22 -19.96 13.97 -7.19
CA GLU A 22 -18.69 13.28 -7.52
C GLU A 22 -17.90 13.98 -8.62
N ARG A 23 -18.56 14.44 -9.68
CA ARG A 23 -17.91 15.03 -10.85
C ARG A 23 -17.03 16.24 -10.51
N PRO A 24 -17.52 17.28 -9.81
CA PRO A 24 -16.67 18.41 -9.43
C PRO A 24 -15.59 18.04 -8.42
N VAL A 25 -15.86 17.10 -7.49
CA VAL A 25 -14.83 16.61 -6.56
C VAL A 25 -13.71 15.91 -7.33
N ARG A 26 -14.05 15.00 -8.24
CA ARG A 26 -13.08 14.30 -9.09
C ARG A 26 -12.26 15.29 -9.91
N ALA A 27 -12.90 16.25 -10.59
CA ALA A 27 -12.21 17.26 -11.38
C ALA A 27 -11.24 18.11 -10.53
N LEU A 28 -11.62 18.45 -9.30
CA LEU A 28 -10.76 19.18 -8.36
C LEU A 28 -9.52 18.35 -7.98
N PHE A 29 -9.71 17.07 -7.64
CA PHE A 29 -8.61 16.18 -7.25
C PHE A 29 -7.68 15.88 -8.43
N GLU A 30 -8.22 15.57 -9.60
CA GLU A 30 -7.46 15.31 -10.83
C GLU A 30 -6.71 16.56 -11.32
N GLY A 31 -7.35 17.74 -11.25
CA GLY A 31 -6.71 19.02 -11.56
C GLY A 31 -5.60 19.38 -10.58
N GLY A 32 -5.83 19.16 -9.28
CA GLY A 32 -4.82 19.33 -8.24
C GLY A 32 -3.61 18.41 -8.43
N ALA A 33 -3.86 17.14 -8.77
CA ALA A 33 -2.81 16.17 -9.12
C ALA A 33 -2.01 16.61 -10.36
N GLY A 34 -2.69 17.09 -11.40
CA GLY A 34 -2.05 17.62 -12.60
C GLY A 34 -1.17 18.85 -12.32
N TRP A 35 -1.64 19.76 -11.46
CA TRP A 35 -0.85 20.91 -11.02
C TRP A 35 0.38 20.50 -10.20
N MET A 36 0.24 19.52 -9.28
CA MET A 36 1.37 19.00 -8.50
C MET A 36 2.41 18.33 -9.39
N ALA A 37 1.96 17.56 -10.39
CA ALA A 37 2.84 16.96 -11.38
C ALA A 37 3.71 18.02 -12.08
N GLY A 38 3.10 19.14 -12.50
CA GLY A 38 3.80 20.26 -13.13
C GLY A 38 4.80 21.00 -12.23
N ARG A 39 4.64 20.94 -10.90
CA ARG A 39 5.64 21.52 -9.96
C ARG A 39 6.84 20.62 -9.71
N GLY A 40 6.71 19.31 -9.98
CA GLY A 40 7.81 18.36 -9.86
C GLY A 40 8.39 18.28 -8.44
N GLY A 41 7.57 18.30 -7.39
CA GLY A 41 8.00 18.20 -5.98
C GLY A 41 8.76 16.90 -5.65
N ALA A 42 9.30 16.78 -4.43
CA ALA A 42 10.12 15.64 -4.04
C ALA A 42 9.39 14.29 -4.19
N SER A 43 8.13 14.21 -3.75
CA SER A 43 7.27 13.03 -3.89
C SER A 43 6.95 12.71 -5.36
N VAL A 44 6.79 13.72 -6.21
CA VAL A 44 6.57 13.54 -7.66
C VAL A 44 7.80 12.96 -8.33
N ARG A 45 8.99 13.52 -8.03
CA ARG A 45 10.26 12.97 -8.53
C ARG A 45 10.50 11.56 -8.02
N ARG A 46 10.10 11.26 -6.78
CA ARG A 46 10.17 9.91 -6.22
C ARG A 46 9.26 8.94 -6.98
N LEU A 47 8.01 9.31 -7.22
CA LEU A 47 7.08 8.52 -8.03
C LEU A 47 7.65 8.26 -9.42
N ALA A 48 8.16 9.29 -10.11
CA ALA A 48 8.78 9.15 -11.43
C ALA A 48 9.99 8.19 -11.40
N ALA A 49 10.85 8.31 -10.38
CA ALA A 49 12.02 7.42 -10.22
C ALA A 49 11.63 5.96 -9.91
N ASN A 50 10.50 5.77 -9.23
CA ASN A 50 9.98 4.44 -8.95
C ASN A 50 9.35 3.82 -10.21
N LEU A 51 8.52 4.59 -10.92
CA LEU A 51 7.90 4.17 -12.18
C LEU A 51 8.95 3.86 -13.26
N ARG A 52 10.06 4.61 -13.32
CA ARG A 52 11.18 4.34 -14.24
C ARG A 52 11.71 2.91 -14.12
N ARG A 53 11.74 2.33 -12.91
CA ARG A 53 12.20 0.95 -12.70
C ARG A 53 11.19 -0.09 -13.20
N VAL A 54 9.91 0.27 -13.20
CA VAL A 54 8.83 -0.60 -13.69
C VAL A 54 8.79 -0.61 -15.22
N VAL A 55 8.87 0.57 -15.83
CA VAL A 55 8.67 0.76 -17.28
C VAL A 55 9.95 0.80 -18.11
N GLY A 56 11.11 0.64 -17.47
CA GLY A 56 12.40 0.57 -18.13
C GLY A 56 13.00 1.89 -18.64
N PRO A 57 14.28 1.88 -19.05
CA PRO A 57 14.98 3.04 -19.59
C PRO A 57 14.51 3.45 -21.01
N GLU A 58 13.87 2.56 -21.75
CA GLU A 58 13.38 2.77 -23.12
C GLU A 58 12.22 3.75 -23.22
N MET A 59 11.44 3.93 -22.14
CA MET A 59 10.38 4.93 -22.10
C MET A 59 10.98 6.34 -22.14
N SER A 60 10.45 7.18 -23.02
CA SER A 60 10.90 8.57 -23.14
C SER A 60 10.60 9.36 -21.86
N ASP A 61 11.38 10.42 -21.61
CA ASP A 61 11.15 11.29 -20.44
C ASP A 61 9.78 11.99 -20.49
N ALA A 62 9.27 12.27 -21.70
CA ALA A 62 7.94 12.84 -21.89
C ALA A 62 6.83 11.85 -21.51
N ASP A 63 6.96 10.59 -21.95
CA ASP A 63 5.99 9.54 -21.61
C ASP A 63 6.04 9.20 -20.11
N LEU A 64 7.23 9.19 -19.50
CA LEU A 64 7.35 9.01 -18.05
C LEU A 64 6.72 10.17 -17.28
N ALA A 65 6.87 11.41 -17.75
CA ALA A 65 6.23 12.57 -17.12
C ALA A 65 4.71 12.47 -17.21
N ASP A 66 4.16 12.05 -18.35
CA ASP A 66 2.73 11.79 -18.51
C ASP A 66 2.25 10.64 -17.60
N LEU A 67 2.98 9.52 -17.57
CA LEU A 67 2.68 8.39 -16.69
C LEU A 67 2.69 8.81 -15.22
N THR A 68 3.68 9.62 -14.81
CA THR A 68 3.78 10.14 -13.44
C THR A 68 2.59 11.04 -13.10
N LYS A 69 2.16 11.89 -14.04
CA LYS A 69 0.97 12.74 -13.88
C LYS A 69 -0.29 11.88 -13.72
N ARG A 70 -0.49 10.88 -14.57
CA ARG A 70 -1.62 9.96 -14.47
C ARG A 70 -1.58 9.14 -13.18
N GLY A 71 -0.40 8.73 -12.72
CA GLY A 71 -0.23 8.05 -11.44
C GLY A 71 -0.60 8.92 -10.24
N LEU A 72 -0.29 10.22 -10.28
CA LEU A 72 -0.78 11.17 -9.26
C LEU A 72 -2.29 11.33 -9.30
N GLN A 73 -2.90 11.30 -10.49
CA GLN A 73 -4.36 11.37 -10.64
C GLN A 73 -5.03 10.09 -10.11
N SER A 74 -4.44 8.91 -10.35
CA SER A 74 -4.91 7.64 -9.79
C SER A 74 -4.78 7.62 -8.25
N TYR A 75 -3.65 8.09 -7.73
CA TYR A 75 -3.47 8.25 -6.28
C TYR A 75 -4.49 9.23 -5.67
N ALA A 76 -4.77 10.34 -6.35
CA ALA A 76 -5.81 11.29 -5.93
C ALA A 76 -7.21 10.66 -5.96
N ARG A 77 -7.47 9.75 -6.91
CA ARG A 77 -8.69 8.96 -6.98
C ARG A 77 -8.91 8.07 -5.78
N TYR A 78 -7.90 7.29 -5.39
CA TYR A 78 -7.99 6.48 -4.17
C TYR A 78 -8.45 7.32 -2.98
N TRP A 79 -7.89 8.52 -2.80
CA TRP A 79 -8.25 9.38 -1.67
C TRP A 79 -9.68 9.89 -1.72
N TYR A 80 -10.13 10.48 -2.84
CA TYR A 80 -11.50 11.00 -2.87
C TYR A 80 -12.53 9.87 -2.81
N GLU A 81 -12.24 8.68 -3.35
CA GLU A 81 -13.12 7.52 -3.24
C GLU A 81 -13.17 7.01 -1.80
N ALA A 82 -12.02 6.77 -1.17
CA ALA A 82 -11.95 6.34 0.24
C ALA A 82 -12.72 7.28 1.18
N PHE A 83 -12.69 8.60 0.91
CA PHE A 83 -13.46 9.56 1.69
C PHE A 83 -14.98 9.42 1.55
N ARG A 84 -15.45 9.04 0.35
CA ARG A 84 -16.88 8.90 -0.02
C ARG A 84 -17.44 7.50 0.23
N MET A 85 -16.60 6.48 0.24
CA MET A 85 -16.96 5.08 0.48
C MET A 85 -17.88 4.83 1.68
N PRO A 86 -17.77 5.54 2.84
CA PRO A 86 -18.72 5.38 3.95
C PRO A 86 -20.18 5.65 3.59
N GLU A 87 -20.42 6.46 2.55
CA GLU A 87 -21.76 6.83 2.07
C GLU A 87 -22.22 5.94 0.90
N TRP A 88 -21.38 5.01 0.43
CA TRP A 88 -21.73 4.12 -0.66
C TRP A 88 -22.65 3.01 -0.17
N SER A 89 -23.78 2.83 -0.87
CA SER A 89 -24.62 1.64 -0.70
C SER A 89 -23.89 0.37 -1.12
N HIS A 90 -24.34 -0.80 -0.66
CA HIS A 90 -23.80 -2.09 -1.10
C HIS A 90 -23.83 -2.21 -2.64
N ALA A 91 -24.93 -1.80 -3.28
CA ALA A 91 -25.06 -1.82 -4.73
C ALA A 91 -24.07 -0.87 -5.43
N GLU A 92 -23.63 0.21 -4.79
CA GLU A 92 -22.59 1.09 -5.33
C GLU A 92 -21.21 0.45 -5.23
N ILE A 93 -20.91 -0.25 -4.13
CA ILE A 93 -19.68 -1.03 -3.97
C ILE A 93 -19.62 -2.15 -5.03
N GLU A 94 -20.71 -2.89 -5.23
CA GLU A 94 -20.82 -3.93 -6.26
C GLU A 94 -20.62 -3.38 -7.67
N ARG A 95 -21.15 -2.19 -7.99
CA ARG A 95 -20.96 -1.56 -9.31
C ARG A 95 -19.53 -1.08 -9.55
N ARG A 96 -18.79 -0.77 -8.48
CA ARG A 96 -17.45 -0.15 -8.57
C ARG A 96 -16.32 -1.13 -8.44
N PHE A 97 -16.57 -2.38 -8.08
CA PHE A 97 -15.51 -3.36 -7.88
C PHE A 97 -15.78 -4.66 -8.61
N VAL A 98 -14.76 -5.15 -9.30
CA VAL A 98 -14.79 -6.45 -9.96
C VAL A 98 -13.55 -7.23 -9.56
N LEU A 99 -13.75 -8.40 -8.95
CA LEU A 99 -12.70 -9.40 -8.80
C LEU A 99 -12.77 -10.36 -9.99
N GLU A 100 -11.73 -10.37 -10.80
CA GLU A 100 -11.57 -11.35 -11.87
C GLU A 100 -11.25 -12.72 -11.28
N ASN A 101 -11.84 -13.77 -11.87
CA ASN A 101 -11.72 -15.16 -11.43
C ASN A 101 -12.04 -15.36 -9.94
N VAL A 102 -13.16 -14.79 -9.48
CA VAL A 102 -13.66 -14.90 -8.09
C VAL A 102 -13.77 -16.34 -7.61
N GLU A 103 -13.98 -17.29 -8.52
CA GLU A 103 -14.11 -18.71 -8.24
C GLU A 103 -12.87 -19.29 -7.55
N GLU A 104 -11.68 -18.73 -7.79
CA GLU A 104 -10.46 -19.12 -7.06
C GLU A 104 -10.56 -18.79 -5.57
N LEU A 105 -11.06 -17.60 -5.25
CA LEU A 105 -11.28 -17.17 -3.87
C LEU A 105 -12.36 -18.02 -3.23
N ASP A 106 -13.47 -18.24 -3.93
CA ASP A 106 -14.58 -19.05 -3.42
C ASP A 106 -14.14 -20.48 -3.12
N ARG A 107 -13.36 -21.12 -4.01
CA ARG A 107 -12.80 -22.45 -3.77
C ARG A 107 -11.86 -22.47 -2.57
N ALA A 108 -11.00 -21.45 -2.43
CA ALA A 108 -10.06 -21.36 -1.32
C ALA A 108 -10.77 -21.14 0.04
N VAL A 109 -11.81 -20.29 0.05
CA VAL A 109 -12.64 -20.05 1.24
C VAL A 109 -13.47 -21.28 1.58
N ALA A 110 -14.11 -21.93 0.60
CA ALA A 110 -14.90 -23.15 0.80
C ALA A 110 -14.09 -24.33 1.36
N ALA A 111 -12.77 -24.37 1.09
CA ALA A 111 -11.88 -25.37 1.69
C ALA A 111 -11.70 -25.20 3.21
N GLY A 112 -12.11 -24.08 3.79
CA GLY A 112 -12.16 -23.85 5.25
C GLY A 112 -10.79 -23.68 5.93
N ARG A 113 -9.69 -23.60 5.16
CA ARG A 113 -8.31 -23.46 5.69
C ARG A 113 -7.89 -22.01 5.94
N GLY A 114 -8.77 -21.07 5.59
CA GLY A 114 -8.46 -19.64 5.48
C GLY A 114 -7.64 -19.33 4.25
N VAL A 115 -7.42 -18.05 3.98
CA VAL A 115 -6.67 -17.58 2.80
C VAL A 115 -5.75 -16.44 3.22
N VAL A 116 -4.55 -16.38 2.64
CA VAL A 116 -3.65 -15.24 2.78
C VAL A 116 -3.55 -14.52 1.44
N VAL A 117 -3.74 -13.21 1.44
CA VAL A 117 -3.64 -12.36 0.24
C VAL A 117 -2.61 -11.26 0.49
N ALA A 118 -1.59 -11.22 -0.34
CA ALA A 118 -0.60 -10.15 -0.40
C ALA A 118 -0.98 -9.20 -1.54
N LEU A 119 -1.06 -7.89 -1.26
CA LEU A 119 -1.35 -6.87 -2.27
C LEU A 119 -0.36 -5.70 -2.19
N PRO A 120 -0.18 -4.94 -3.28
CA PRO A 120 0.56 -3.70 -3.25
C PRO A 120 -0.38 -2.52 -2.89
N HIS A 121 0.19 -1.36 -2.61
CA HIS A 121 -0.54 -0.09 -2.58
C HIS A 121 -0.91 0.33 -4.00
N ALA A 122 -1.89 -0.35 -4.60
CA ALA A 122 -2.39 -0.04 -5.94
C ALA A 122 -3.91 -0.01 -6.03
N GLY A 123 -4.44 0.78 -6.96
CA GLY A 123 -5.88 0.94 -7.16
C GLY A 123 -6.59 1.35 -5.87
N ASN A 124 -7.69 0.66 -5.53
CA ASN A 124 -8.46 0.91 -4.31
C ASN A 124 -8.60 -0.37 -3.47
N TRP A 125 -7.62 -0.62 -2.60
CA TRP A 125 -7.60 -1.80 -1.72
C TRP A 125 -8.65 -1.76 -0.61
N ASP A 126 -9.07 -0.56 -0.16
CA ASP A 126 -10.15 -0.43 0.82
C ASP A 126 -11.49 -0.85 0.17
N LEU A 127 -11.70 -0.55 -1.11
CA LEU A 127 -12.85 -1.01 -1.88
C LEU A 127 -12.83 -2.53 -2.08
N ALA A 128 -11.67 -3.13 -2.36
CA ALA A 128 -11.54 -4.59 -2.43
C ALA A 128 -11.92 -5.27 -1.10
N GLY A 129 -11.45 -4.72 0.04
CA GLY A 129 -11.78 -5.23 1.36
C GLY A 129 -13.27 -5.10 1.72
N ALA A 130 -13.89 -3.96 1.35
CA ALA A 130 -15.33 -3.75 1.52
C ALA A 130 -16.13 -4.75 0.68
N TRP A 131 -15.80 -4.89 -0.60
CA TRP A 131 -16.48 -5.82 -1.50
C TRP A 131 -16.39 -7.27 -1.01
N ALA A 132 -15.22 -7.72 -0.57
CA ALA A 132 -15.03 -9.07 -0.04
C ALA A 132 -15.89 -9.30 1.22
N THR A 133 -15.96 -8.30 2.11
CA THR A 133 -16.76 -8.41 3.32
C THR A 133 -18.26 -8.47 3.02
N LEU A 134 -18.73 -7.72 2.01
CA LEU A 134 -20.12 -7.81 1.53
C LEU A 134 -20.46 -9.18 0.94
N HIS A 135 -19.50 -9.85 0.31
CA HIS A 135 -19.64 -11.21 -0.23
C HIS A 135 -19.45 -12.30 0.84
N GLY A 136 -19.52 -11.95 2.12
CA GLY A 136 -19.48 -12.92 3.22
C GLY A 136 -18.08 -13.45 3.54
N VAL A 137 -17.02 -12.78 3.05
CA VAL A 137 -15.62 -13.13 3.32
C VAL A 137 -15.04 -12.16 4.36
N PRO A 138 -14.98 -12.51 5.66
CA PRO A 138 -14.55 -11.57 6.68
C PRO A 138 -13.05 -11.28 6.57
N VAL A 139 -12.72 -10.06 6.15
CA VAL A 139 -11.33 -9.62 5.98
C VAL A 139 -10.71 -9.24 7.32
N THR A 140 -9.51 -9.75 7.59
CA THR A 140 -8.64 -9.32 8.69
C THR A 140 -7.36 -8.74 8.12
N THR A 141 -6.96 -7.55 8.56
CA THR A 141 -5.72 -6.91 8.11
C THR A 141 -5.00 -6.20 9.26
N VAL A 142 -3.81 -5.68 9.00
CA VAL A 142 -3.00 -4.89 9.92
C VAL A 142 -2.87 -3.48 9.40
N ALA A 143 -2.83 -2.51 10.31
CA ALA A 143 -2.56 -1.12 9.97
C ALA A 143 -1.49 -0.53 10.89
N GLU A 144 -0.60 0.27 10.31
CA GLU A 144 0.30 1.12 11.09
C GLU A 144 -0.51 2.09 11.95
N ARG A 145 -0.08 2.28 13.20
CA ARG A 145 -0.69 3.24 14.11
C ARG A 145 -0.16 4.64 13.81
N LEU A 146 -0.83 5.30 12.86
CA LEU A 146 -0.49 6.65 12.42
C LEU A 146 -0.56 7.66 13.57
N LYS A 147 0.30 8.67 13.52
CA LYS A 147 0.15 9.91 14.29
C LYS A 147 -0.34 11.02 13.37
N PRO A 148 -1.21 11.93 13.83
CA PRO A 148 -1.80 11.98 15.17
C PRO A 148 -2.85 10.87 15.43
N GLU A 149 -3.11 10.54 16.70
CA GLU A 149 -3.98 9.42 17.09
C GLU A 149 -5.43 9.61 16.61
N ASP A 150 -5.91 10.86 16.51
CA ASP A 150 -7.25 11.17 15.99
C ASP A 150 -7.40 10.76 14.51
N LEU A 151 -6.35 10.94 13.70
CA LEU A 151 -6.29 10.47 12.33
C LEU A 151 -6.35 8.94 12.26
N TYR A 152 -5.57 8.26 13.10
CA TYR A 152 -5.61 6.79 13.20
C TYR A 152 -7.01 6.27 13.55
N GLN A 153 -7.67 6.86 14.56
CA GLN A 153 -9.03 6.45 14.96
C GLN A 153 -10.05 6.68 13.85
N ARG A 154 -9.89 7.73 13.03
CA ARG A 154 -10.75 7.96 11.86
C ARG A 154 -10.59 6.86 10.81
N PHE A 155 -9.36 6.51 10.41
CA PHE A 155 -9.14 5.38 9.48
C PHE A 155 -9.64 4.05 10.05
N LEU A 156 -9.45 3.82 11.34
CA LEU A 156 -9.90 2.61 12.01
C LEU A 156 -11.44 2.51 11.99
N SER A 157 -12.14 3.58 12.35
CA SER A 157 -13.61 3.62 12.31
C SER A 157 -14.15 3.46 10.89
N PHE A 158 -13.50 4.09 9.91
CA PHE A 158 -13.81 3.95 8.48
C PHE A 158 -13.76 2.48 8.04
N ARG A 159 -12.62 1.80 8.24
CA ARG A 159 -12.45 0.42 7.76
C ARG A 159 -13.32 -0.58 8.51
N ARG A 160 -13.58 -0.35 9.80
CA ARG A 160 -14.53 -1.16 10.58
C ARG A 160 -15.97 -0.99 10.10
N ALA A 161 -16.37 0.21 9.67
CA ALA A 161 -17.68 0.43 9.08
C ALA A 161 -17.86 -0.30 7.74
N LEU A 162 -16.76 -0.58 7.02
CA LEU A 162 -16.73 -1.45 5.84
C LEU A 162 -16.72 -2.95 6.20
N GLY A 163 -16.78 -3.29 7.49
CA GLY A 163 -16.84 -4.66 8.01
C GLY A 163 -15.49 -5.36 8.22
N MET A 164 -14.36 -4.67 8.01
CA MET A 164 -13.03 -5.24 8.19
C MET A 164 -12.59 -5.30 9.66
N GLU A 165 -11.88 -6.37 10.05
CA GLU A 165 -11.14 -6.44 11.32
C GLU A 165 -9.73 -5.86 11.11
N ILE A 166 -9.46 -4.70 11.71
CA ILE A 166 -8.15 -4.02 11.62
C ILE A 166 -7.39 -4.19 12.93
N LEU A 167 -6.22 -4.82 12.84
CA LEU A 167 -5.29 -5.03 13.94
C LEU A 167 -4.22 -3.92 13.94
N PRO A 168 -3.98 -3.21 15.05
CA PRO A 168 -2.88 -2.26 15.13
C PRO A 168 -1.54 -2.99 15.07
N LEU A 169 -0.59 -2.51 14.25
CA LEU A 169 0.78 -3.03 14.23
C LEU A 169 1.51 -2.80 15.55
N THR A 170 1.19 -1.73 16.28
CA THR A 170 1.84 -1.36 17.54
C THR A 170 0.83 -1.00 18.64
N GLY A 171 1.20 -1.26 19.89
CA GLY A 171 0.36 -0.93 21.05
C GLY A 171 -0.86 -1.85 21.24
N ALA A 172 -0.88 -3.01 20.57
CA ALA A 172 -1.82 -4.09 20.85
C ALA A 172 -1.32 -4.93 22.04
N SER A 173 -2.25 -5.50 22.81
CA SER A 173 -1.94 -6.42 23.92
C SER A 173 -1.38 -7.77 23.46
N ARG A 174 -1.59 -8.11 22.18
CA ARG A 174 -1.17 -9.36 21.55
C ARG A 174 -0.41 -9.07 20.26
N PRO A 175 0.60 -9.88 19.88
CA PRO A 175 1.27 -9.75 18.59
C PRO A 175 0.28 -9.91 17.42
N PRO A 176 0.22 -8.99 16.45
CA PRO A 176 -0.76 -9.04 15.36
C PRO A 176 -0.67 -10.31 14.51
N LEU A 177 0.55 -10.84 14.30
CA LEU A 177 0.76 -12.08 13.56
C LEU A 177 0.10 -13.29 14.21
N ASP A 178 0.08 -13.36 15.55
CA ASP A 178 -0.55 -14.47 16.28
C ASP A 178 -2.06 -14.41 16.12
N VAL A 179 -2.64 -13.21 16.21
CA VAL A 179 -4.06 -12.99 15.98
C VAL A 179 -4.42 -13.34 14.53
N LEU A 180 -3.64 -12.89 13.55
CA LEU A 180 -3.85 -13.27 12.14
C LEU A 180 -3.77 -14.78 11.93
N THR A 181 -2.82 -15.47 12.58
CA THR A 181 -2.70 -16.93 12.52
C THR A 181 -3.96 -17.60 13.05
N GLU A 182 -4.54 -17.12 14.15
CA GLU A 182 -5.83 -17.61 14.66
C GLU A 182 -6.97 -17.37 13.68
N ARG A 183 -7.06 -16.16 13.08
CA ARG A 183 -8.11 -15.81 12.13
C ARG A 183 -8.05 -16.67 10.87
N VAL A 184 -6.87 -16.87 10.31
CA VAL A 184 -6.66 -17.72 9.13
C VAL A 184 -7.04 -19.17 9.46
N ARG A 185 -6.60 -19.72 10.60
CA ARG A 185 -7.01 -21.08 11.04
C ARG A 185 -8.51 -21.22 11.28
N ALA A 186 -9.19 -20.13 11.61
CA ALA A 186 -10.64 -20.08 11.72
C ALA A 186 -11.37 -19.88 10.37
N GLY A 187 -10.67 -20.04 9.24
CA GLY A 187 -11.26 -19.95 7.91
C GLY A 187 -11.37 -18.53 7.34
N ARG A 188 -10.83 -17.51 8.02
CA ARG A 188 -10.91 -16.11 7.55
C ARG A 188 -9.83 -15.77 6.54
N VAL A 189 -10.01 -14.65 5.85
CA VAL A 189 -9.05 -14.13 4.88
C VAL A 189 -8.19 -13.06 5.53
N ALA A 190 -6.88 -13.30 5.56
CA ALA A 190 -5.88 -12.32 5.97
C ALA A 190 -5.38 -11.56 4.74
N VAL A 191 -5.49 -10.24 4.77
CA VAL A 191 -5.12 -9.37 3.64
C VAL A 191 -4.01 -8.43 4.10
N LEU A 192 -2.88 -8.41 3.42
CA LEU A 192 -1.68 -7.66 3.85
C LEU A 192 -1.08 -6.82 2.72
N LEU A 193 -0.86 -5.54 2.99
CA LEU A 193 -0.01 -4.69 2.16
C LEU A 193 1.44 -5.18 2.29
N SER A 194 2.03 -5.59 1.17
CA SER A 194 3.13 -6.57 1.18
C SER A 194 4.35 -6.20 0.34
N GLU A 195 4.43 -4.99 -0.20
CA GLU A 195 5.53 -4.61 -1.10
C GLU A 195 6.59 -3.72 -0.44
N ARG A 196 6.43 -3.31 0.83
CA ARG A 196 7.37 -2.37 1.47
C ARG A 196 7.54 -2.57 2.99
N ASP A 197 8.72 -3.02 3.40
CA ASP A 197 9.20 -2.99 4.79
C ASP A 197 10.70 -2.69 4.82
N LEU A 198 11.07 -1.41 4.82
CA LEU A 198 12.48 -0.97 4.84
C LEU A 198 13.10 -0.97 6.25
N SER A 199 12.52 -1.72 7.19
CA SER A 199 13.11 -1.92 8.51
C SER A 199 14.26 -2.94 8.48
N ALA A 200 14.95 -3.12 9.61
CA ALA A 200 15.98 -4.14 9.75
C ALA A 200 15.43 -5.57 9.57
N ARG A 201 14.12 -5.79 9.82
CA ARG A 201 13.50 -7.11 9.77
C ARG A 201 12.77 -7.41 8.46
N GLY A 202 12.72 -6.45 7.55
CA GLY A 202 12.23 -6.68 6.20
C GLY A 202 13.08 -7.72 5.47
N ILE A 203 12.42 -8.57 4.70
CA ILE A 203 13.07 -9.62 3.91
C ILE A 203 13.54 -9.00 2.61
N GLU A 204 14.84 -9.11 2.33
CA GLU A 204 15.37 -8.59 1.07
C GLU A 204 14.95 -9.45 -0.11
N VAL A 205 14.47 -8.80 -1.16
CA VAL A 205 14.01 -9.40 -2.42
C VAL A 205 14.54 -8.62 -3.61
N ASP A 206 14.60 -9.27 -4.76
CA ASP A 206 14.77 -8.62 -6.06
C ASP A 206 13.40 -8.13 -6.54
N PHE A 207 13.28 -6.86 -6.89
CA PHE A 207 12.03 -6.27 -7.36
C PHE A 207 12.33 -5.29 -8.49
N PHE A 208 11.87 -5.62 -9.71
CA PHE A 208 12.23 -4.91 -10.94
C PHE A 208 13.75 -4.79 -11.15
N GLY A 209 14.48 -5.88 -10.91
CA GLY A 209 15.94 -5.96 -11.13
C GLY A 209 16.81 -5.28 -10.07
N GLU A 210 16.21 -4.64 -9.06
CA GLU A 210 16.94 -3.97 -7.97
C GLU A 210 16.52 -4.51 -6.58
N ARG A 211 17.39 -4.34 -5.58
CA ARG A 211 17.14 -4.80 -4.21
C ARG A 211 16.20 -3.88 -3.44
N THR A 212 15.17 -4.47 -2.82
CA THR A 212 14.28 -3.84 -1.84
C THR A 212 14.03 -4.79 -0.66
N LYS A 213 13.20 -4.38 0.30
CA LYS A 213 12.75 -5.21 1.42
C LYS A 213 11.22 -5.23 1.53
N MET A 214 10.68 -6.43 1.72
CA MET A 214 9.25 -6.69 1.87
C MET A 214 8.94 -7.36 3.22
N PRO A 215 7.72 -7.19 3.78
CA PRO A 215 7.35 -7.81 5.04
C PRO A 215 7.27 -9.34 4.93
N ALA A 216 7.78 -10.04 5.95
CA ALA A 216 7.70 -11.51 6.03
C ALA A 216 6.28 -12.05 6.30
N GLY A 217 5.34 -11.18 6.70
CA GLY A 217 4.02 -11.53 7.21
C GLY A 217 3.23 -12.53 6.35
N PRO A 218 3.04 -12.28 5.04
CA PRO A 218 2.29 -13.19 4.17
C PRO A 218 2.92 -14.59 4.08
N ALA A 219 4.24 -14.64 3.87
CA ALA A 219 4.98 -15.90 3.79
C ALA A 219 4.90 -16.69 5.10
N VAL A 220 5.11 -16.01 6.23
CA VAL A 220 5.06 -16.64 7.56
C VAL A 220 3.66 -17.17 7.86
N LEU A 221 2.60 -16.41 7.55
CA LEU A 221 1.22 -16.87 7.75
C LEU A 221 0.91 -18.12 6.94
N ALA A 222 1.21 -18.10 5.64
CA ALA A 222 0.94 -19.23 4.75
C ALA A 222 1.70 -20.49 5.21
N LEU A 223 2.98 -20.34 5.61
CA LEU A 223 3.80 -21.44 6.10
C LEU A 223 3.31 -22.01 7.44
N ARG A 224 2.87 -21.16 8.38
CA ARG A 224 2.39 -21.59 9.72
C ARG A 224 0.99 -22.21 9.72
N THR A 225 0.17 -21.84 8.74
CA THR A 225 -1.24 -22.26 8.68
C THR A 225 -1.50 -23.31 7.61
N GLY A 226 -0.64 -23.39 6.59
CA GLY A 226 -0.88 -24.18 5.39
C GLY A 226 -2.01 -23.61 4.52
N ALA A 227 -2.43 -22.36 4.76
CA ALA A 227 -3.40 -21.66 3.93
C ALA A 227 -2.80 -21.32 2.55
N PRO A 228 -3.61 -21.34 1.47
CA PRO A 228 -3.17 -20.83 0.18
C PRO A 228 -2.81 -19.34 0.29
N LEU A 229 -1.73 -18.97 -0.40
CA LEU A 229 -1.23 -17.61 -0.50
C LEU A 229 -1.43 -17.10 -1.93
N PHE A 230 -2.00 -15.92 -2.08
CA PHE A 230 -2.18 -15.26 -3.37
C PHE A 230 -1.52 -13.89 -3.37
N GLY A 231 -0.97 -13.47 -4.51
CA GLY A 231 -0.79 -12.07 -4.85
C GLY A 231 -2.11 -11.48 -5.35
N LEU A 232 -2.27 -10.17 -5.26
CA LEU A 232 -3.42 -9.45 -5.80
C LEU A 232 -2.92 -8.29 -6.67
N ALA A 233 -3.25 -8.32 -7.96
CA ALA A 233 -3.16 -7.14 -8.82
C ALA A 233 -4.42 -6.28 -8.61
N LEU A 234 -4.27 -4.96 -8.50
CA LEU A 234 -5.40 -4.02 -8.42
C LEU A 234 -5.13 -2.82 -9.33
N TRP A 235 -6.13 -2.42 -10.10
CA TRP A 235 -6.02 -1.30 -11.02
C TRP A 235 -7.39 -0.66 -11.26
N ASN A 236 -7.38 0.49 -11.92
CA ASN A 236 -8.58 1.22 -12.27
C ASN A 236 -8.89 1.06 -13.76
N ASP A 237 -10.11 0.66 -14.08
CA ASP A 237 -10.65 0.56 -15.44
C ASP A 237 -11.90 1.44 -15.56
N GLY A 238 -11.72 2.64 -16.10
CA GLY A 238 -12.78 3.65 -16.13
C GLY A 238 -13.29 3.94 -14.70
N PRO A 239 -14.61 3.90 -14.43
CA PRO A 239 -15.15 4.12 -13.07
C PRO A 239 -15.03 2.91 -12.14
N VAL A 240 -14.53 1.77 -12.61
CA VAL A 240 -14.46 0.52 -11.86
C VAL A 240 -13.03 0.30 -11.37
N THR A 241 -12.86 -0.17 -10.14
CA THR A 241 -11.60 -0.77 -9.68
C THR A 241 -11.68 -2.27 -9.91
N ARG A 242 -10.70 -2.82 -10.61
CA ARG A 242 -10.57 -4.24 -10.88
C ARG A 242 -9.48 -4.84 -10.02
N ALA A 243 -9.60 -6.12 -9.73
CA ALA A 243 -8.55 -6.89 -9.11
C ALA A 243 -8.47 -8.31 -9.71
N ARG A 244 -7.29 -8.92 -9.65
CA ARG A 244 -7.03 -10.29 -10.10
C ARG A 244 -6.12 -11.00 -9.12
N LEU A 245 -6.51 -12.21 -8.71
CA LEU A 245 -5.65 -13.07 -7.90
C LEU A 245 -4.53 -13.67 -8.77
N ILE A 246 -3.30 -13.64 -8.26
CA ILE A 246 -2.12 -14.25 -8.87
C ILE A 246 -1.65 -15.38 -7.96
N GLY A 247 -1.81 -16.62 -8.41
CA GLY A 247 -1.46 -17.81 -7.64
C GLY A 247 -2.45 -18.97 -7.77
N PRO A 248 -2.45 -19.92 -6.82
CA PRO A 248 -1.78 -19.84 -5.52
C PRO A 248 -0.24 -19.86 -5.63
N ILE A 249 0.41 -19.00 -4.86
CA ILE A 249 1.86 -18.92 -4.71
C ILE A 249 2.35 -20.18 -4.00
N GLU A 250 3.30 -20.87 -4.62
CA GLU A 250 3.88 -22.08 -4.04
C GLU A 250 4.61 -21.78 -2.73
N THR A 251 4.27 -22.53 -1.69
CA THR A 251 4.92 -22.44 -0.36
C THR A 251 5.81 -23.64 -0.04
N GLY A 252 5.81 -24.68 -0.89
CA GLY A 252 6.66 -25.86 -0.76
C GLY A 252 8.13 -25.60 -1.13
N PRO A 253 9.05 -26.53 -0.78
CA PRO A 253 10.43 -26.50 -1.25
C PRO A 253 10.46 -26.80 -2.76
N GLY A 254 10.19 -25.77 -3.57
CA GLY A 254 10.31 -25.81 -5.03
C GLY A 254 11.70 -25.34 -5.46
N SER A 255 12.31 -26.10 -6.39
CA SER A 255 13.61 -25.89 -7.00
C SER A 255 13.91 -24.42 -7.33
N ALA A 256 15.18 -24.03 -7.18
CA ALA A 256 15.69 -22.78 -7.71
C ALA A 256 15.15 -22.57 -9.12
N VAL A 257 14.43 -21.45 -9.31
CA VAL A 257 14.05 -21.01 -10.64
C VAL A 257 15.36 -20.86 -11.41
N VAL A 258 15.56 -21.72 -12.42
CA VAL A 258 16.56 -21.50 -13.46
C VAL A 258 16.24 -20.12 -14.01
N ARG A 259 17.20 -19.19 -13.90
CA ARG A 259 17.10 -17.82 -14.45
C ARG A 259 16.63 -17.91 -15.90
N GLY A 260 15.33 -17.72 -16.12
CA GLY A 260 14.79 -17.33 -17.42
C GLY A 260 15.24 -15.90 -17.67
N GLU A 261 15.60 -15.61 -18.92
CA GLU A 261 15.98 -14.27 -19.36
C GLU A 261 14.98 -13.22 -18.88
N ALA A 262 15.52 -12.03 -18.57
CA ALA A 262 14.73 -10.87 -18.18
C ALA A 262 13.54 -10.71 -19.15
N VAL A 263 12.32 -10.84 -18.63
CA VAL A 263 11.13 -10.42 -19.35
C VAL A 263 11.23 -8.91 -19.45
N THR A 264 11.62 -8.41 -20.63
CA THR A 264 11.39 -7.02 -21.02
C THR A 264 9.88 -6.88 -21.27
N PRO A 265 9.13 -6.13 -20.45
CA PRO A 265 7.74 -5.86 -20.75
C PRO A 265 7.67 -5.07 -22.07
N GLY A 266 6.86 -5.52 -23.02
CA GLY A 266 6.53 -4.70 -24.18
C GLY A 266 5.80 -3.45 -23.70
N LEU A 267 6.24 -2.27 -24.18
CA LEU A 267 5.54 -1.01 -23.96
C LEU A 267 4.04 -1.17 -24.28
N PRO A 268 3.11 -0.87 -23.36
CA PRO A 268 1.71 -0.88 -23.69
C PRO A 268 1.43 0.20 -24.73
N ALA A 269 0.63 -0.15 -25.74
CA ALA A 269 0.15 0.81 -26.74
C ALA A 269 -0.57 1.98 -26.04
N PRO A 270 -0.41 3.23 -26.52
CA PRO A 270 -1.07 4.38 -25.94
C PRO A 270 -2.59 4.20 -25.97
N GLN A 271 -3.21 4.15 -24.80
CA GLN A 271 -4.66 4.21 -24.68
C GLN A 271 -5.11 5.61 -25.13
N ALA A 272 -5.86 5.67 -26.23
CA ALA A 272 -6.40 6.91 -26.77
C ALA A 272 -7.39 7.53 -25.76
N ALA A 273 -6.97 8.60 -25.10
CA ALA A 273 -7.85 9.44 -24.30
C ALA A 273 -8.78 10.22 -25.24
N ALA A 274 -10.09 10.01 -25.10
CA ALA A 274 -11.10 10.84 -25.74
C ALA A 274 -10.96 12.29 -25.22
N GLN A 275 -10.64 13.21 -26.13
CA GLN A 275 -10.57 14.64 -25.87
C GLN A 275 -11.98 15.18 -25.61
N ALA A 276 -12.15 15.88 -24.48
CA ALA A 276 -13.29 16.75 -24.26
C ALA A 276 -12.76 18.15 -23.92
N ASP A 277 -13.04 19.09 -24.81
CA ASP A 277 -12.85 20.52 -24.65
C ASP A 277 -13.66 21.07 -23.46
N ALA A 278 -13.07 22.00 -22.70
CA ALA A 278 -13.62 23.34 -22.44
C ALA A 278 -13.13 23.95 -21.10
N GLU A 279 -12.58 25.16 -21.26
CA GLU A 279 -12.70 26.39 -20.46
C GLU A 279 -12.47 26.39 -18.93
N GLN A 280 -11.47 27.18 -18.54
CA GLN A 280 -11.11 27.57 -17.17
C GLN A 280 -12.17 28.46 -16.50
N PRO A 281 -12.30 28.34 -15.17
CA PRO A 281 -12.09 29.54 -14.37
C PRO A 281 -11.18 29.30 -13.15
N ALA A 282 -10.60 30.42 -12.72
CA ALA A 282 -9.58 30.54 -11.68
C ALA A 282 -10.13 30.41 -10.25
N ALA A 283 -9.18 30.12 -9.34
CA ALA A 283 -9.20 30.26 -7.88
C ALA A 283 -9.85 29.12 -7.05
N ALA A 284 -9.02 28.16 -6.61
CA ALA A 284 -9.19 27.41 -5.36
C ALA A 284 -7.87 26.68 -4.97
N GLY A 285 -6.81 27.44 -4.68
CA GLY A 285 -5.55 26.90 -4.16
C GLY A 285 -5.56 26.87 -2.64
N ALA A 286 -5.82 25.69 -2.04
CA ALA A 286 -5.46 25.39 -0.64
C ALA A 286 -5.64 23.91 -0.23
N VAL A 287 -6.44 23.10 -0.94
CA VAL A 287 -6.83 21.77 -0.43
C VAL A 287 -5.90 20.64 -0.92
N ALA A 288 -5.31 20.76 -2.11
CA ALA A 288 -4.48 19.70 -2.70
C ALA A 288 -3.02 19.67 -2.22
N THR A 289 -2.52 20.77 -1.64
CA THR A 289 -1.10 20.90 -1.22
C THR A 289 -0.76 20.17 0.07
N VAL A 290 -1.74 19.79 0.89
CA VAL A 290 -1.48 19.20 2.22
C VAL A 290 -1.37 17.68 2.17
N ALA A 291 -2.01 17.01 1.21
CA ALA A 291 -2.01 15.54 1.12
C ALA A 291 -0.68 14.94 0.58
N ALA A 292 0.16 15.75 -0.07
CA ALA A 292 1.42 15.30 -0.66
C ALA A 292 2.67 15.62 0.19
N ASP A 293 2.55 16.46 1.23
CA ASP A 293 3.70 17.03 1.96
C ASP A 293 3.73 16.71 3.48
N GLU A 294 2.75 15.99 4.02
CA GLU A 294 2.79 15.50 5.41
C GLU A 294 2.40 14.03 5.48
N GLN A 295 3.34 13.13 5.16
CA GLN A 295 3.48 11.92 5.96
C GLN A 295 4.62 12.16 6.95
N PRO A 296 4.38 12.15 8.27
CA PRO A 296 5.38 12.55 9.24
C PRO A 296 6.60 11.62 9.17
N ASP A 297 7.77 12.19 8.88
CA ASP A 297 9.05 11.55 9.11
C ASP A 297 9.19 11.31 10.61
N ALA A 298 9.23 10.04 11.01
CA ALA A 298 9.51 9.65 12.38
C ALA A 298 11.00 9.88 12.68
N THR A 299 11.38 11.14 12.90
CA THR A 299 12.68 11.51 13.45
C THR A 299 12.48 12.44 14.65
N PRO A 300 12.87 12.06 15.89
CA PRO A 300 12.69 12.91 17.05
C PRO A 300 13.71 14.05 17.04
N THR A 301 13.25 15.29 16.83
CA THR A 301 14.07 16.48 17.04
C THR A 301 14.08 16.81 18.53
N LYS A 302 15.24 16.65 19.19
CA LYS A 302 15.45 17.12 20.57
C LYS A 302 15.56 18.65 20.55
N VAL A 303 14.61 19.33 21.18
CA VAL A 303 14.69 20.75 21.50
C VAL A 303 15.57 20.91 22.75
N HIS A 304 16.65 21.69 22.64
CA HIS A 304 17.46 22.11 23.77
C HIS A 304 16.70 23.14 24.61
N ALA A 305 16.48 22.83 25.89
CA ALA A 305 16.23 23.82 26.93
C ALA A 305 17.28 23.62 28.03
N ASN A 306 18.00 24.70 28.33
CA ASN A 306 19.08 24.79 29.30
C ASN A 306 18.49 24.93 30.71
N GLY A 307 18.93 24.11 31.66
CA GLY A 307 18.53 24.17 33.07
C GLY A 307 19.16 23.00 33.83
N GLY A 308 20.07 23.32 34.75
CA GLY A 308 21.10 22.40 35.22
C GLY A 308 20.75 21.38 36.31
N THR A 309 21.84 20.77 36.75
CA THR A 309 22.10 19.89 37.91
C THR A 309 21.91 18.38 37.74
N SER A 310 23.07 17.74 37.92
CA SER A 310 23.45 16.33 38.14
C SER A 310 22.42 15.40 38.76
N ASP A 311 22.26 14.20 38.18
CA ASP A 311 22.73 12.95 38.80
C ASP A 311 22.75 11.81 37.76
N GLY A 312 23.60 10.80 37.99
CA GLY A 312 23.84 9.65 37.12
C GLY A 312 22.62 8.73 36.98
N GLY A 313 22.40 8.22 35.76
CA GLY A 313 21.33 7.28 35.48
C GLY A 313 21.39 6.81 34.03
N ASP A 314 21.69 5.51 33.89
CA ASP A 314 21.60 4.66 32.71
C ASP A 314 20.44 5.07 31.76
N ARG A 315 20.77 5.27 30.47
CA ARG A 315 19.79 5.63 29.43
C ARG A 315 19.69 4.51 28.41
N SER A 316 18.77 3.59 28.69
CA SER A 316 18.13 2.74 27.70
C SER A 316 17.37 3.62 26.69
N GLY A 317 17.87 3.64 25.45
CA GLY A 317 17.18 4.26 24.32
C GLY A 317 16.01 3.40 23.87
N GLY A 318 14.80 3.95 23.91
CA GLY A 318 13.57 3.27 23.51
C GLY A 318 13.53 2.97 22.01
N ASP A 319 13.62 1.68 21.67
CA ASP A 319 13.38 1.12 20.35
C ASP A 319 11.89 1.06 20.00
N ALA A 320 11.57 1.31 18.74
CA ALA A 320 10.24 1.07 18.16
C ALA A 320 9.98 -0.45 18.11
N PRO A 321 8.89 -1.00 18.69
CA PRO A 321 8.87 -2.43 18.95
C PRO A 321 7.90 -3.24 18.05
N HIS A 322 8.32 -4.48 17.77
CA HIS A 322 7.56 -5.68 17.36
C HIS A 322 7.33 -5.99 15.87
N SER A 323 8.45 -6.23 15.17
CA SER A 323 8.53 -7.09 13.99
C SER A 323 8.65 -8.58 14.37
N VAL A 324 8.44 -9.48 13.40
CA VAL A 324 8.45 -10.95 13.60
C VAL A 324 9.89 -11.41 13.90
N LYS A 325 10.09 -12.20 14.96
CA LYS A 325 11.29 -13.03 15.10
C LYS A 325 11.00 -14.36 14.40
N ILE A 326 11.78 -14.70 13.38
CA ILE A 326 11.80 -16.06 12.83
C ILE A 326 12.50 -16.92 13.88
N GLU A 327 11.82 -17.90 14.48
CA GLU A 327 12.47 -18.83 15.42
C GLU A 327 13.50 -19.70 14.70
N ASP A 328 14.58 -20.00 15.41
CA ASP A 328 15.87 -20.41 14.88
C ASP A 328 15.87 -21.78 14.20
N GLY A 329 15.70 -21.76 12.88
CA GLY A 329 16.16 -22.78 11.96
C GLY A 329 16.54 -22.14 10.63
N HIS A 330 17.79 -22.27 10.17
CA HIS A 330 18.24 -21.70 8.88
C HIS A 330 17.33 -22.09 7.70
N ARG A 331 16.69 -23.27 7.78
CA ARG A 331 15.73 -23.75 6.77
C ARG A 331 14.42 -22.95 6.74
N ASP A 332 13.92 -22.52 7.90
CA ASP A 332 12.66 -21.77 7.98
C ASP A 332 12.85 -20.33 7.48
N ALA A 333 13.99 -19.71 7.80
CA ALA A 333 14.35 -18.40 7.27
C ALA A 333 14.54 -18.42 5.74
N ALA A 334 15.24 -19.42 5.20
CA ALA A 334 15.42 -19.57 3.75
C ALA A 334 14.08 -19.80 3.02
N ARG A 335 13.18 -20.57 3.62
CA ARG A 335 11.84 -20.81 3.06
C ARG A 335 10.99 -19.56 3.08
N VAL A 336 11.00 -18.79 4.18
CA VAL A 336 10.32 -17.49 4.26
C VAL A 336 10.85 -16.54 3.18
N ALA A 337 12.17 -16.46 3.01
CA ALA A 337 12.79 -15.62 1.97
C ALA A 337 12.35 -16.03 0.56
N ALA A 338 12.38 -17.33 0.24
CA ALA A 338 11.96 -17.83 -1.07
C ALA A 338 10.48 -17.55 -1.36
N VAL A 339 9.59 -17.74 -0.38
CA VAL A 339 8.16 -17.42 -0.54
C VAL A 339 7.94 -15.91 -0.67
N THR A 340 8.69 -15.10 0.09
CA THR A 340 8.60 -13.63 -0.02
C THR A 340 9.07 -13.13 -1.39
N GLN A 341 10.10 -13.75 -1.98
CA GLN A 341 10.49 -13.45 -3.36
C GLN A 341 9.36 -13.79 -4.35
N ARG A 342 8.71 -14.95 -4.22
CA ARG A 342 7.56 -15.28 -5.09
C ARG A 342 6.38 -14.32 -4.93
N VAL A 343 6.17 -13.78 -3.72
CA VAL A 343 5.22 -12.68 -3.50
C VAL A 343 5.67 -11.44 -4.26
N ALA A 344 6.94 -11.05 -4.16
CA ALA A 344 7.48 -9.92 -4.91
C ALA A 344 7.28 -10.08 -6.43
N ASP A 345 7.51 -11.27 -6.97
CA ASP A 345 7.33 -11.59 -8.40
C ASP A 345 5.85 -11.44 -8.81
N ALA A 346 4.92 -11.96 -8.01
CA ALA A 346 3.48 -11.84 -8.27
C ALA A 346 3.00 -10.38 -8.19
N LEU A 347 3.51 -9.59 -7.24
CA LEU A 347 3.19 -8.16 -7.15
C LEU A 347 3.81 -7.39 -8.34
N ALA A 348 5.00 -7.76 -8.78
CA ALA A 348 5.67 -7.16 -9.93
C ALA A 348 4.90 -7.39 -11.23
N GLU A 349 4.33 -8.59 -11.43
CA GLU A 349 3.46 -8.90 -12.58
C GLU A 349 2.31 -7.90 -12.69
N GLY A 350 1.51 -7.75 -11.62
CA GLY A 350 0.37 -6.83 -11.61
C GLY A 350 0.77 -5.35 -11.76
N ILE A 351 1.88 -4.94 -11.14
CA ILE A 351 2.38 -3.56 -11.24
C ILE A 351 2.93 -3.27 -12.64
N ALA A 352 3.57 -4.23 -13.31
CA ALA A 352 4.08 -4.07 -14.66
C ALA A 352 2.95 -3.90 -15.69
N GLU A 353 1.83 -4.61 -15.51
CA GLU A 353 0.64 -4.49 -16.35
C GLU A 353 -0.10 -3.16 -16.12
N HIS A 354 -0.12 -2.68 -14.88
CA HIS A 354 -0.88 -1.50 -14.46
C HIS A 354 -0.04 -0.48 -13.67
N PRO A 355 1.07 0.05 -14.23
CA PRO A 355 2.02 0.88 -13.48
C PRO A 355 1.41 2.21 -13.01
N VAL A 356 0.43 2.72 -13.75
CA VAL A 356 -0.27 3.97 -13.44
C VAL A 356 -1.02 3.91 -12.11
N ASP A 357 -1.49 2.73 -11.71
CA ASP A 357 -2.30 2.57 -10.50
C ASP A 357 -1.46 2.17 -9.29
N TRP A 358 -0.13 2.17 -9.39
CA TRP A 358 0.75 1.87 -8.27
C TRP A 358 1.15 3.14 -7.51
N HIS A 359 0.67 3.25 -6.26
CA HIS A 359 0.69 4.49 -5.47
C HIS A 359 1.96 4.63 -4.62
N MET A 360 3.14 4.37 -5.20
CA MET A 360 4.41 4.40 -4.47
C MET A 360 5.15 5.73 -4.60
N LEU A 361 4.73 6.72 -3.82
CA LEU A 361 5.36 8.05 -3.78
C LEU A 361 6.57 8.12 -2.81
N GLN A 362 6.86 7.03 -2.09
CA GLN A 362 7.93 6.94 -1.10
C GLN A 362 9.16 6.20 -1.64
N PRO A 363 10.34 6.37 -1.03
CA PRO A 363 11.49 5.51 -1.31
C PRO A 363 11.13 4.04 -1.08
N LEU A 364 11.46 3.19 -2.06
CA LEU A 364 11.22 1.76 -2.02
C LEU A 364 12.52 0.96 -2.11
N TRP A 365 13.43 1.30 -3.03
CA TRP A 365 14.67 0.53 -3.19
C TRP A 365 15.72 0.92 -2.16
N LEU A 366 16.57 -0.04 -1.77
CA LEU A 366 17.67 0.22 -0.84
C LEU A 366 18.66 1.24 -1.41
N ALA A 367 18.79 1.27 -2.74
CA ALA A 367 19.57 2.24 -3.50
C ALA A 367 19.05 3.69 -3.40
N ASP A 368 17.85 3.91 -2.86
CA ASP A 368 17.27 5.24 -2.68
C ASP A 368 17.41 5.79 -1.26
N LEU A 369 17.86 4.95 -0.32
CA LEU A 369 18.00 5.34 1.08
C LEU A 369 19.26 6.20 1.28
N PRO A 370 19.21 7.22 2.17
CA PRO A 370 20.40 7.97 2.54
C PRO A 370 21.44 7.05 3.19
N PRO A 371 22.75 7.33 3.07
CA PRO A 371 23.83 6.44 3.52
C PRO A 371 23.70 5.97 4.98
N ARG A 372 23.20 6.84 5.87
CA ARG A 372 22.96 6.51 7.29
C ARG A 372 21.89 5.44 7.50
N ARG A 373 20.84 5.42 6.65
CA ARG A 373 19.78 4.40 6.73
C ARG A 373 20.19 3.09 6.05
N ARG A 374 21.05 3.11 5.02
CA ARG A 374 21.59 1.90 4.39
C ARG A 374 22.38 1.01 5.35
N ARG A 375 23.15 1.59 6.28
CA ARG A 375 23.92 0.84 7.28
C ARG A 375 23.00 0.11 8.27
N ARG A 376 21.98 0.78 8.80
CA ARG A 376 20.98 0.19 9.71
C ARG A 376 20.07 -0.88 9.08
N THR A 377 20.05 -0.98 7.76
CA THR A 377 19.34 -2.04 7.04
C THR A 377 20.24 -3.20 6.67
N ALA A 378 21.57 -3.04 6.73
CA ALA A 378 22.57 -4.06 6.39
C ALA A 378 23.05 -4.84 7.63
N ASP A 379 22.99 -4.21 8.81
CA ASP A 379 23.16 -4.83 10.12
C ASP A 379 21.83 -5.42 10.62
#